data_AF-A0A291GNS9-F1
#
_entry.id   AF-A0A291GNS9-F1
#
_cell.length_a   1.000
_cell.length_b   1.000
_cell.length_c   1.000
_cell.angle_alpha   90.00
_cell.angle_beta   90.00
_cell.angle_gamma   90.00
#
_symmetry.space_group_name_H-M   'P 1'
#
loop_
_entity.id
_entity.type
_entity.pdbx_description
1 polymer ?
#
loop_
_entity_poly.entity_id
_entity_poly.type
_entity_poly.pdbx_seq_one_letter_code
_entity_poly.pdbx_strand_id
1 'polypeptide(L)'
;MATKPPVTLQEDWATTLQPWVDRVSAQLDVECVDLDVDRVHLMTGVVAEGVQRSMAPISAFLVGAAVARGASLEEACAAVEEATGATLQAPGVG
;
A
#
# COMPACT_ATOMS: atom_id res chain seq x y z
N MET A 1 -7.51 -11.63 -15.27
CA MET A 1 -7.16 -12.36 -14.02
C MET A 1 -8.20 -11.99 -12.99
N ALA A 2 -8.72 -12.95 -12.21
CA ALA A 2 -9.61 -12.62 -11.11
C ALA A 2 -8.83 -11.73 -10.13
N THR A 3 -9.30 -10.51 -9.91
CA THR A 3 -8.80 -9.63 -8.86
C THR A 3 -8.90 -10.40 -7.55
N LYS A 4 -7.79 -10.58 -6.84
CA LYS A 4 -7.84 -11.10 -5.48
C LYS A 4 -8.85 -10.27 -4.68
N PRO A 5 -9.67 -10.89 -3.83
CA PRO A 5 -10.58 -10.13 -2.99
C PRO A 5 -9.77 -9.10 -2.17
N PRO A 6 -10.36 -7.93 -1.87
CA PRO A 6 -9.81 -7.01 -0.88
C PRO A 6 -9.36 -7.73 0.38
N VAL A 7 -8.30 -7.24 1.02
CA VAL A 7 -7.74 -7.83 2.24
C VAL A 7 -8.79 -7.87 3.35
N THR A 8 -9.60 -6.83 3.46
CA THR A 8 -10.67 -6.75 4.45
C THR A 8 -11.81 -7.76 4.23
N LEU A 9 -11.86 -8.40 3.06
CA LEU A 9 -12.84 -9.44 2.71
C LEU A 9 -12.26 -10.87 2.77
N GLN A 10 -11.02 -11.03 3.25
CA GLN A 10 -10.43 -12.37 3.45
C GLN A 10 -11.06 -13.06 4.67
N GLU A 11 -11.15 -14.41 4.62
CA GLU A 11 -11.81 -15.22 5.65
C GLU A 11 -11.21 -15.03 7.05
N ASP A 12 -9.91 -14.73 7.12
CA ASP A 12 -9.13 -14.53 8.34
C ASP A 12 -9.01 -13.06 8.76
N TRP A 13 -9.68 -12.12 8.08
CA TRP A 13 -9.63 -10.70 8.39
C TRP A 13 -10.01 -10.42 9.85
N ALA A 14 -11.22 -10.81 10.25
CA ALA A 14 -11.74 -10.53 11.58
C ALA A 14 -11.05 -11.34 12.71
N THR A 15 -10.47 -12.50 12.39
CA THR A 15 -9.93 -13.43 13.40
C THR A 15 -8.42 -13.27 13.61
N THR A 16 -7.70 -12.89 12.56
CA THR A 16 -6.23 -12.90 12.55
C THR A 16 -5.64 -11.57 12.10
N LEU A 17 -6.04 -11.06 10.92
CA LEU A 17 -5.37 -9.91 10.31
C LEU A 17 -5.70 -8.59 11.00
N GLN A 18 -6.97 -8.27 11.23
CA GLN A 18 -7.38 -7.04 11.93
C GLN A 18 -6.82 -6.99 13.36
N PRO A 19 -6.93 -8.04 14.20
CA PRO A 19 -6.32 -8.02 15.53
C PRO A 19 -4.79 -7.87 15.52
N TRP A 20 -4.13 -8.34 14.46
CA TRP A 20 -2.70 -8.12 14.28
C TRP A 20 -2.39 -6.67 13.89
N VAL A 21 -3.15 -6.08 12.96
CA VAL A 21 -3.05 -4.64 12.60
C VAL A 21 -3.25 -3.78 13.84
N ASP A 22 -4.33 -3.98 14.59
CA ASP A 22 -4.64 -3.20 15.80
C ASP A 22 -3.49 -3.28 16.83
N ARG A 23 -2.94 -4.48 17.05
CA ARG A 23 -1.81 -4.68 17.97
C ARG A 23 -0.55 -3.95 17.50
N VAL A 24 -0.23 -4.03 16.21
CA VAL A 24 0.97 -3.39 15.65
C VAL A 24 0.83 -1.87 15.68
N SER A 25 -0.34 -1.35 15.33
CA SER A 25 -0.65 0.09 15.43
C SER A 25 -0.45 0.59 16.85
N ALA A 26 -0.93 -0.16 17.86
CA ALA A 26 -0.73 0.18 19.27
C ALA A 26 0.73 0.11 19.73
N GLN A 27 1.51 -0.85 19.21
CA GLN A 27 2.94 -0.93 19.52
C GLN A 27 3.75 0.22 18.90
N LEU A 28 3.26 0.80 17.81
CA LEU A 28 3.91 1.88 17.08
C LEU A 28 3.37 3.27 17.45
N ASP A 29 2.34 3.36 18.29
CA ASP A 29 1.67 4.62 18.70
C ASP A 29 1.11 5.39 17.47
N VAL A 30 0.45 4.66 16.57
CA VAL A 30 -0.13 5.18 15.30
C VAL A 30 -1.62 4.88 15.14
N GLU A 31 -2.34 4.60 16.21
CA GLU A 31 -3.78 4.26 16.17
C GLU A 31 -4.66 5.41 15.67
N CYS A 32 -4.14 6.64 15.64
CA CYS A 32 -4.83 7.79 15.06
C CYS A 32 -4.83 7.80 13.53
N VAL A 33 -4.05 6.91 12.89
CA VAL A 33 -4.01 6.76 11.44
C VAL A 33 -5.18 5.88 11.00
N ASP A 34 -6.13 6.49 10.29
CA ASP A 34 -7.18 5.75 9.57
C ASP A 34 -6.55 5.01 8.38
N LEU A 35 -6.10 3.78 8.63
CA LEU A 35 -5.40 2.96 7.65
C LEU A 35 -6.41 2.22 6.76
N ASP A 36 -6.59 2.70 5.53
CA ASP A 36 -7.24 1.93 4.47
C ASP A 36 -6.29 0.83 3.96
N VAL A 37 -6.41 -0.36 4.56
CA VAL A 37 -5.57 -1.53 4.24
C VAL A 37 -5.75 -1.97 2.79
N ASP A 38 -6.97 -1.91 2.25
CA ASP A 38 -7.26 -2.34 0.89
C ASP A 38 -6.62 -1.40 -0.13
N ARG A 39 -6.67 -0.09 0.13
CA ARG A 39 -6.05 0.91 -0.73
C ARG A 39 -4.54 0.78 -0.78
N VAL A 40 -3.89 0.62 0.37
CA VAL A 40 -2.44 0.38 0.45
C VAL A 40 -2.07 -0.91 -0.27
N HIS A 41 -2.82 -2.00 -0.02
CA HIS A 41 -2.55 -3.29 -0.65
C HIS A 41 -2.71 -3.22 -2.19
N LEU A 42 -3.75 -2.54 -2.68
CA LEU A 42 -3.96 -2.31 -4.11
C LEU A 42 -2.76 -1.61 -4.76
N MET A 43 -2.32 -0.48 -4.19
CA MET A 43 -1.16 0.27 -4.69
C MET A 43 0.10 -0.59 -4.69
N THR A 44 0.35 -1.35 -3.62
CA THR A 44 1.52 -2.23 -3.57
C THR A 44 1.47 -3.36 -4.61
N GLY A 45 0.27 -3.80 -4.99
CA GLY A 45 0.04 -4.72 -6.11
C GLY A 45 0.48 -4.10 -7.45
N VAL A 46 0.06 -2.86 -7.72
CA VAL A 46 0.47 -2.12 -8.93
C VAL A 46 2.00 -1.97 -8.99
N VAL A 47 2.64 -1.59 -7.88
CA VAL A 47 4.10 -1.46 -7.81
C VAL A 47 4.81 -2.80 -7.99
N ALA A 48 4.30 -3.85 -7.37
CA ALA A 48 4.88 -5.19 -7.46
C ALA A 48 4.85 -5.76 -8.89
N GLU A 49 3.77 -5.47 -9.63
CA GLU A 49 3.58 -5.89 -11.02
C GLU A 49 4.32 -4.97 -12.01
N GLY A 50 4.30 -3.66 -11.77
CA GLY A 50 4.83 -2.65 -12.70
C GLY A 50 6.33 -2.33 -12.54
N VAL A 51 6.91 -2.52 -11.35
CA VAL A 51 8.32 -2.24 -11.09
C VAL A 51 9.06 -3.52 -10.72
N GLN A 52 8.83 -4.01 -9.51
CA GLN A 52 9.28 -5.31 -9.00
C GLN A 52 8.71 -5.52 -7.60
N ARG A 53 8.52 -6.78 -7.20
CA ARG A 53 7.94 -7.14 -5.88
C ARG A 53 8.69 -6.53 -4.69
N SER A 54 10.01 -6.34 -4.77
CA SER A 54 10.80 -5.73 -3.69
C SER A 54 10.46 -4.26 -3.45
N MET A 55 9.84 -3.56 -4.41
CA MET A 55 9.46 -2.15 -4.28
C MET A 55 8.12 -1.94 -3.58
N ALA A 56 7.25 -2.95 -3.49
CA ALA A 56 5.98 -2.87 -2.77
C ALA A 56 6.13 -2.40 -1.30
N PRO A 57 7.01 -2.98 -0.46
CA PRO A 57 7.20 -2.47 0.90
C PRO A 57 7.87 -1.08 0.92
N ILE A 58 8.74 -0.77 -0.05
CA ILE A 58 9.40 0.54 -0.13
C ILE A 58 8.38 1.64 -0.47
N SER A 59 7.46 1.38 -1.40
CA SER A 59 6.41 2.33 -1.74
C SER A 59 5.43 2.55 -0.59
N ALA A 60 5.03 1.49 0.12
CA ALA A 60 4.19 1.61 1.31
C ALA A 60 4.85 2.47 2.40
N PHE A 61 6.16 2.30 2.63
CA PHE A 61 6.92 3.16 3.54
C PHE A 61 6.92 4.63 3.11
N LEU A 62 7.14 4.91 1.83
CA LEU A 62 7.13 6.28 1.30
C LEU A 62 5.75 6.94 1.39
N VAL A 63 4.68 6.19 1.13
CA VAL A 63 3.30 6.65 1.32
C VAL A 63 3.06 6.99 2.79
N GLY A 64 3.43 6.11 3.72
CA GLY A 64 3.35 6.40 5.16
C GLY A 64 4.10 7.68 5.55
N ALA A 65 5.31 7.88 5.01
CA ALA A 65 6.08 9.10 5.24
C ALA A 65 5.42 10.36 4.64
N ALA A 66 4.73 10.25 3.50
CA ALA A 66 3.99 11.35 2.91
C ALA A 66 2.75 11.71 3.74
N VAL A 67 2.00 10.71 4.20
CA VAL A 67 0.84 10.87 5.08
C VAL A 67 1.25 11.53 6.41
N ALA A 68 2.37 11.11 7.00
CA ALA A 68 2.92 11.75 8.20
C ALA A 68 3.29 13.23 8.00
N ARG A 69 3.48 13.68 6.75
CA ARG A 69 3.69 15.10 6.40
C ARG A 69 2.40 15.83 6.00
N GLY A 70 1.24 15.20 6.11
CA GLY A 70 -0.07 15.80 5.87
C GLY A 70 -0.68 15.55 4.49
N ALA A 71 -0.10 14.69 3.65
CA ALA A 71 -0.78 14.24 2.43
C ALA A 71 -1.95 13.31 2.77
N SER A 72 -3.01 13.30 1.95
CA SER A 72 -4.00 12.22 2.07
C SER A 72 -3.42 10.89 1.58
N LEU A 73 -3.95 9.79 2.10
CA LEU A 73 -3.55 8.45 1.69
C LEU A 73 -3.81 8.23 0.18
N GLU A 74 -4.96 8.65 -0.32
CA GLU A 74 -5.32 8.52 -1.73
C GLU A 74 -4.37 9.28 -2.64
N GLU A 75 -4.05 10.54 -2.33
CA GLU A 75 -3.12 11.35 -3.13
C GLU A 75 -1.72 10.72 -3.16
N ALA A 76 -1.24 10.21 -2.02
CA ALA A 76 0.06 9.56 -1.92
C ALA A 76 0.09 8.24 -2.71
N CYS A 77 -0.96 7.42 -2.64
CA CYS A 77 -1.07 6.18 -3.42
C CYS A 77 -1.15 6.47 -4.91
N ALA A 78 -1.98 7.43 -5.34
CA ALA A 78 -2.14 7.81 -6.74
C ALA A 78 -0.82 8.31 -7.35
N ALA A 79 -0.04 9.11 -6.62
CA ALA A 79 1.27 9.59 -7.08
C ALA A 79 2.27 8.44 -7.33
N VAL A 80 2.25 7.40 -6.47
CA VAL A 80 3.08 6.19 -6.67
C VAL A 80 2.62 5.39 -7.88
N GLU A 81 1.32 5.23 -8.08
CA GLU A 81 0.76 4.51 -9.22
C GLU A 81 1.07 5.21 -10.54
N GLU A 82 0.98 6.55 -10.58
CA GLU A 82 1.37 7.37 -11.73
C GLU A 82 2.85 7.19 -12.06
N ALA A 83 3.74 7.28 -11.06
CA ALA A 83 5.18 7.07 -11.24
C ALA A 83 5.51 5.64 -11.73
N THR A 84 4.73 4.65 -11.28
CA THR A 84 4.86 3.26 -11.73
C THR A 84 4.45 3.12 -13.20
N GLY A 85 3.34 3.74 -13.60
CA GLY A 85 2.91 3.78 -15.01
C GLY A 85 3.94 4.43 -15.93
N ALA A 86 4.56 5.53 -15.49
CA ALA A 86 5.64 6.19 -16.24
C ALA A 86 6.88 5.30 -16.39
N THR A 87 7.20 4.48 -15.37
CA THR A 87 8.32 3.52 -15.40
C THR A 87 8.11 2.44 -16.46
N LEU A 88 6.88 1.94 -16.63
CA LEU A 88 6.53 0.97 -17.67
C LEU A 88 6.59 1.54 -19.09
N GLN A 89 6.42 2.86 -19.24
CA GLN A 89 6.43 3.56 -20.52
C GLN A 89 7.83 4.03 -20.93
N ALA A 90 8.79 4.06 -20.00
CA ALA A 90 10.16 4.45 -20.31
C ALA A 90 10.84 3.36 -21.17
N PRO A 91 11.35 3.67 -22.37
CA PRO A 91 12.15 2.73 -23.13
C PRO A 91 13.39 2.36 -22.30
N GLY A 92 13.63 1.06 -22.18
CA GLY A 92 14.69 0.48 -21.35
C GLY A 92 16.01 1.22 -21.52
N VAL A 93 16.52 1.76 -20.41
CA VAL A 93 17.88 2.28 -20.33
C VAL A 93 18.83 1.10 -20.14
N GLY A 94 19.52 0.72 -21.22
CA GLY A 94 20.77 -0.05 -21.22
C GLY A 94 20.65 -1.56 -21.23
#